data_AF-A0A7S1MWR6-F1
#
_entry.id   AF-A0A7S1MWR6-F1
#
_cell.length_a   1.000
_cell.length_b   1.000
_cell.length_c   1.000
_cell.angle_alpha   90.00
_cell.angle_beta   90.00
_cell.angle_gamma   90.00
#
_symmetry.space_group_name_H-M   'P 1'
#
loop_
_entity.id
_entity.type
_entity.pdbx_description
1 polymer ?
#
loop_
_entity_poly.entity_id
_entity_poly.type
_entity_poly.pdbx_seq_one_letter_code
_entity_poly.pdbx_strand_id
1 'polypeptide(L)'
;SRTPETLTAVARQQQLAGLTTGRIAVTTKPNDDRMMRALTPVKPAAASPASATIRKVYDDAEASRTEELDGSIMTLNVEDVHTYDKDVRIGPNPKHEEIKASLLKQGNNHRFSVTRRPNDSRYFVSAGGNTRLRIIKELWRTTQDKQWRTVDVVYRVWKKESNIVLAHMAENDVRADYTFWERALSIETLAEELKNERGGEVSTSDLVEAMKSVGIPRSAKYIQTARFATTSLQPIGRWLDFDVTQSVLAPAYRALERLATELAAGDRVGRVLRDVAVDLGEALEV
;
A
#
# COMPACT_ATOMS: atom_id res chain seq x y z
N SER A 1 -1.48 4.63 -43.57
CA SER A 1 -0.73 5.84 -43.14
C SER A 1 -1.67 6.75 -42.40
N ARG A 2 -1.24 7.25 -41.22
CA ARG A 2 -1.81 8.36 -40.41
C ARG A 2 -3.30 8.32 -39.98
N THR A 3 -3.48 8.56 -38.67
CA THR A 3 -4.57 9.24 -37.95
C THR A 3 -4.96 10.59 -38.58
N PRO A 4 -6.09 11.28 -38.22
CA PRO A 4 -6.65 11.41 -36.85
C PRO A 4 -8.21 11.47 -36.78
N GLU A 5 -8.95 11.98 -35.77
CA GLU A 5 -8.60 12.79 -34.56
C GLU A 5 -9.54 12.60 -33.33
N THR A 6 -9.75 13.68 -32.57
CA THR A 6 -10.33 13.91 -31.23
C THR A 6 -11.86 13.85 -31.04
N LEU A 7 -12.27 13.57 -29.80
CA LEU A 7 -13.46 14.14 -29.16
C LEU A 7 -13.09 14.69 -27.76
N THR A 8 -13.72 15.79 -27.35
CA THR A 8 -13.19 16.75 -26.36
C THR A 8 -13.62 16.48 -24.91
N ALA A 9 -12.81 16.94 -23.94
CA ALA A 9 -12.95 16.68 -22.50
C ALA A 9 -14.30 17.08 -21.85
N VAL A 10 -15.01 18.07 -22.41
CA VAL A 10 -16.30 18.58 -21.87
C VAL A 10 -17.37 17.47 -21.79
N ALA A 11 -17.30 16.46 -22.64
CA ALA A 11 -18.30 15.37 -22.67
C ALA A 11 -18.23 14.39 -21.48
N ARG A 12 -17.22 14.48 -20.61
CA ARG A 12 -17.05 13.58 -19.44
C ARG A 12 -17.55 14.14 -18.11
N GLN A 13 -17.76 15.45 -17.98
CA GLN A 13 -17.84 16.11 -16.68
C GLN A 13 -19.22 16.08 -15.99
N GLN A 14 -20.28 15.57 -16.64
CA GLN A 14 -21.66 15.66 -16.14
C GLN A 14 -22.16 14.47 -15.29
N GLN A 15 -21.31 13.53 -14.84
CA GLN A 15 -21.78 12.28 -14.20
C GLN A 15 -21.36 12.02 -12.73
N LEU A 16 -20.61 12.90 -12.05
CA LEU A 16 -20.13 12.63 -10.67
C LEU A 16 -20.34 13.78 -9.64
N ALA A 17 -21.29 14.68 -9.89
CA ALA A 17 -21.72 15.65 -8.89
C ALA A 17 -22.89 15.11 -8.05
N GLY A 18 -22.61 14.32 -7.00
CA GLY A 18 -23.65 13.88 -6.07
C GLY A 18 -23.23 12.85 -5.02
N LEU A 19 -22.74 13.32 -3.87
CA LEU A 19 -23.20 12.95 -2.51
C LEU A 19 -22.24 13.53 -1.46
N THR A 20 -22.77 14.42 -0.61
CA THR A 20 -22.02 15.18 0.38
C THR A 20 -22.42 14.80 1.80
N THR A 21 -21.44 14.81 2.71
CA THR A 21 -21.59 15.12 4.16
C THR A 21 -22.27 14.08 5.08
N GLY A 22 -21.59 13.76 6.19
CA GLY A 22 -22.19 13.08 7.35
C GLY A 22 -21.25 12.98 8.56
N ARG A 23 -21.24 14.02 9.42
CA ARG A 23 -20.59 13.96 10.76
C ARG A 23 -21.54 13.32 11.78
N ILE A 24 -21.01 12.55 12.73
CA ILE A 24 -21.76 12.12 13.93
C ILE A 24 -20.98 12.52 15.19
N ALA A 25 -21.69 13.00 16.20
CA ALA A 25 -21.15 13.54 17.44
C ALA A 25 -21.14 12.51 18.59
N VAL A 26 -20.27 12.73 19.57
CA VAL A 26 -20.16 11.93 20.80
C VAL A 26 -20.98 12.56 21.92
N THR A 27 -21.73 11.77 22.68
CA THR A 27 -22.39 12.18 23.93
C THR A 27 -22.05 11.19 25.05
N THR A 28 -21.59 11.70 26.20
CA THR A 28 -21.21 10.93 27.40
C THR A 28 -22.08 11.28 28.61
N LYS A 29 -22.05 10.40 29.64
CA LYS A 29 -22.39 10.55 31.09
C LYS A 29 -23.50 9.59 31.59
N PRO A 30 -23.62 9.32 32.92
CA PRO A 30 -22.55 8.80 33.81
C PRO A 30 -23.05 7.79 34.90
N ASN A 31 -22.14 7.26 35.74
CA ASN A 31 -22.38 6.64 37.06
C ASN A 31 -23.21 5.31 37.10
N ASP A 32 -23.19 4.48 38.16
CA ASP A 32 -22.70 4.69 39.53
C ASP A 32 -22.09 3.43 40.20
N ASP A 33 -21.68 3.59 41.45
CA ASP A 33 -20.76 2.74 42.24
C ASP A 33 -21.34 1.47 42.91
N ARG A 34 -20.43 0.62 43.43
CA ARG A 34 -20.60 -0.51 44.40
C ARG A 34 -21.39 -1.78 44.03
N MET A 35 -20.71 -2.94 44.19
CA MET A 35 -20.94 -3.88 45.32
C MET A 35 -19.98 -5.09 45.27
N MET A 36 -19.17 -5.28 46.32
CA MET A 36 -18.44 -6.53 46.58
C MET A 36 -19.38 -7.51 47.31
N ARG A 37 -19.55 -8.75 46.80
CA ARG A 37 -20.06 -9.90 47.60
C ARG A 37 -19.68 -11.26 47.02
N ALA A 38 -19.50 -12.20 47.94
CA ALA A 38 -18.83 -13.49 47.81
C ALA A 38 -19.27 -14.42 46.65
N LEU A 39 -18.30 -15.16 46.12
CA LEU A 39 -18.50 -16.33 45.26
C LEU A 39 -18.80 -17.57 46.11
N THR A 40 -19.87 -18.29 45.77
CA THR A 40 -20.05 -19.72 46.11
C THR A 40 -20.00 -20.56 44.83
N PRO A 41 -19.43 -21.78 44.86
CA PRO A 41 -19.24 -22.57 43.65
C PRO A 41 -20.54 -23.24 43.19
N VAL A 42 -21.00 -22.91 41.98
CA VAL A 42 -22.13 -23.57 41.32
C VAL A 42 -21.63 -24.79 40.53
N LYS A 43 -22.33 -25.92 40.71
CA LYS A 43 -22.08 -27.22 40.06
C LYS A 43 -22.23 -27.11 38.52
N PRO A 44 -21.39 -27.78 37.71
CA PRO A 44 -21.39 -27.57 36.26
C PRO A 44 -22.68 -28.07 35.59
N ALA A 45 -23.33 -27.19 34.83
CA ALA A 45 -24.43 -27.53 33.93
C ALA A 45 -23.91 -27.96 32.55
N ALA A 46 -24.71 -28.73 31.81
CA ALA A 46 -24.35 -29.25 30.49
C ALA A 46 -24.03 -28.13 29.47
N ALA A 47 -23.12 -28.42 28.54
CA ALA A 47 -22.60 -27.42 27.60
C ALA A 47 -23.69 -26.87 26.65
N SER A 48 -23.91 -25.55 26.71
CA SER A 48 -24.80 -24.82 25.80
C SER A 48 -24.25 -24.81 24.35
N PRO A 49 -25.11 -24.78 23.30
CA PRO A 49 -24.68 -24.73 21.90
C PRO A 49 -23.74 -23.56 21.57
N ALA A 50 -23.82 -22.43 22.29
CA ALA A 50 -22.84 -21.34 22.14
C ALA A 50 -21.40 -21.78 22.45
N SER A 51 -21.22 -22.71 23.39
CA SER A 51 -19.90 -23.27 23.75
C SER A 51 -19.37 -24.27 22.72
N ALA A 52 -20.23 -24.86 21.89
CA ALA A 52 -19.84 -25.67 20.74
C ALA A 52 -19.47 -24.79 19.54
N THR A 53 -20.20 -23.69 19.30
CA THR A 53 -19.85 -22.72 18.26
C THR A 53 -18.51 -22.04 18.53
N ILE A 54 -18.25 -21.62 19.77
CA ILE A 54 -16.96 -21.03 20.16
C ILE A 54 -15.82 -22.05 20.01
N ARG A 55 -16.04 -23.31 20.41
CA ARG A 55 -15.04 -24.38 20.20
C ARG A 55 -14.73 -24.55 18.73
N LYS A 56 -15.75 -24.70 17.87
CA LYS A 56 -15.53 -24.82 16.42
C LYS A 56 -14.73 -23.64 15.85
N VAL A 57 -15.00 -22.40 16.26
CA VAL A 57 -14.21 -21.23 15.83
C VAL A 57 -12.74 -21.30 16.31
N TYR A 58 -12.49 -21.81 17.51
CA TYR A 58 -11.14 -22.04 18.02
C TYR A 58 -10.44 -23.19 17.30
N ASP A 59 -11.14 -24.31 17.07
CA ASP A 59 -10.65 -25.51 16.41
C ASP A 59 -10.31 -25.22 14.92
N ASP A 60 -11.20 -24.52 14.20
CA ASP A 60 -10.97 -24.05 12.82
C ASP A 60 -9.77 -23.06 12.77
N ALA A 61 -9.60 -22.20 13.78
CA ALA A 61 -8.47 -21.28 13.87
C ALA A 61 -7.15 -21.95 14.30
N GLU A 62 -7.19 -23.07 15.02
CA GLU A 62 -6.02 -23.88 15.39
C GLU A 62 -5.58 -24.80 14.23
N ALA A 63 -6.54 -25.34 13.48
CA ALA A 63 -6.27 -26.00 12.19
C ALA A 63 -5.59 -25.04 11.19
N SER A 64 -6.13 -23.82 11.00
CA SER A 64 -5.51 -22.75 10.18
C SER A 64 -4.04 -22.49 10.58
N ARG A 65 -3.73 -22.46 11.89
CA ARG A 65 -2.36 -22.23 12.39
C ARG A 65 -1.38 -23.37 12.09
N THR A 66 -1.88 -24.55 11.72
CA THR A 66 -1.05 -25.72 11.38
C THR A 66 -0.64 -25.72 9.89
N GLU A 67 -1.38 -25.01 9.03
CA GLU A 67 -1.11 -24.91 7.58
C GLU A 67 -0.22 -23.71 7.20
N GLU A 68 -0.02 -22.75 8.11
CA GLU A 68 0.76 -21.51 7.94
C GLU A 68 2.28 -21.69 8.10
N LEU A 69 2.83 -22.73 7.47
CA LEU A 69 4.28 -22.95 7.37
C LEU A 69 4.89 -22.11 6.23
N ASP A 70 6.10 -21.58 6.42
CA ASP A 70 6.75 -20.73 5.40
C ASP A 70 6.99 -21.53 4.10
N GLY A 71 6.39 -21.06 2.99
CA GLY A 71 6.42 -21.76 1.71
C GLY A 71 5.34 -22.83 1.50
N SER A 72 4.39 -23.01 2.43
CA SER A 72 3.25 -23.91 2.22
C SER A 72 2.37 -23.44 1.07
N ILE A 73 1.63 -24.36 0.46
CA ILE A 73 0.58 -24.04 -0.52
C ILE A 73 -0.75 -24.12 0.20
N MET A 74 -1.56 -23.07 0.07
CA MET A 74 -2.92 -23.00 0.61
C MET A 74 -3.89 -22.57 -0.48
N THR A 75 -5.11 -23.10 -0.44
CA THR A 75 -6.21 -22.72 -1.34
C THR A 75 -7.16 -21.82 -0.56
N LEU A 76 -7.14 -20.52 -0.86
CA LEU A 76 -7.97 -19.52 -0.18
C LEU A 76 -9.18 -19.14 -1.04
N ASN A 77 -10.26 -18.67 -0.42
CA ASN A 77 -11.32 -17.96 -1.15
C ASN A 77 -10.73 -16.64 -1.67
N VAL A 78 -11.01 -16.30 -2.93
CA VAL A 78 -10.46 -15.08 -3.56
C VAL A 78 -10.82 -13.83 -2.76
N GLU A 79 -12.00 -13.76 -2.15
CA GLU A 79 -12.41 -12.56 -1.43
C GLU A 79 -11.65 -12.33 -0.12
N ASP A 80 -11.17 -13.38 0.55
CA ASP A 80 -10.40 -13.32 1.79
C ASP A 80 -8.93 -12.89 1.58
N VAL A 81 -8.49 -12.82 0.32
CA VAL A 81 -7.16 -12.33 -0.08
C VAL A 81 -7.27 -10.88 -0.57
N HIS A 82 -6.41 -10.03 -0.05
CA HIS A 82 -6.35 -8.60 -0.34
C HIS A 82 -5.05 -8.22 -1.07
N THR A 83 -5.10 -7.16 -1.88
CA THR A 83 -3.89 -6.50 -2.35
C THR A 83 -3.16 -5.87 -1.18
N TYR A 84 -1.84 -5.77 -1.27
CA TYR A 84 -1.06 -5.03 -0.28
C TYR A 84 -1.52 -3.56 -0.22
N ASP A 85 -1.77 -3.07 0.99
CA ASP A 85 -2.38 -1.76 1.28
C ASP A 85 -1.39 -0.59 1.23
N LYS A 86 -0.08 -0.88 1.25
CA LYS A 86 1.01 0.11 1.10
C LYS A 86 1.73 0.00 -0.25
N ASP A 87 1.06 -0.58 -1.27
CA ASP A 87 1.56 -0.57 -2.66
C ASP A 87 1.37 0.82 -3.27
N VAL A 88 2.46 1.58 -3.39
CA VAL A 88 2.45 2.98 -3.86
C VAL A 88 2.33 3.14 -5.38
N ARG A 89 2.03 2.07 -6.13
CA ARG A 89 1.98 2.10 -7.60
C ARG A 89 0.80 2.94 -8.11
N ILE A 90 1.10 4.01 -8.85
CA ILE A 90 0.14 5.00 -9.34
C ILE A 90 -0.22 4.67 -10.79
N GLY A 91 -1.19 3.76 -10.97
CA GLY A 91 -1.81 3.50 -12.26
C GLY A 91 -2.14 2.04 -12.54
N PRO A 92 -2.85 1.75 -13.65
CA PRO A 92 -3.04 0.39 -14.12
C PRO A 92 -1.70 -0.23 -14.52
N ASN A 93 -1.55 -1.53 -14.32
CA ASN A 93 -0.39 -2.27 -14.83
C ASN A 93 -0.51 -2.37 -16.36
N PRO A 94 0.48 -1.98 -17.16
CA PRO A 94 0.38 -2.04 -18.63
C PRO A 94 0.18 -3.46 -19.16
N LYS A 95 0.58 -4.48 -18.40
CA LYS A 95 0.34 -5.90 -18.71
C LYS A 95 -1.02 -6.42 -18.24
N HIS A 96 -1.95 -5.57 -17.84
CA HIS A 96 -3.26 -5.99 -17.32
C HIS A 96 -4.01 -6.91 -18.30
N GLU A 97 -4.16 -6.48 -19.55
CA GLU A 97 -4.87 -7.28 -20.57
C GLU A 97 -4.11 -8.55 -20.96
N GLU A 98 -2.77 -8.52 -20.97
CA GLU A 98 -1.93 -9.70 -21.20
C GLU A 98 -2.14 -10.75 -20.09
N ILE A 99 -2.11 -10.32 -18.82
CA ILE A 99 -2.34 -11.18 -17.66
C ILE A 99 -3.78 -11.72 -17.66
N LYS A 100 -4.77 -10.90 -18.04
CA LYS A 100 -6.18 -11.29 -18.13
C LYS A 100 -6.42 -12.30 -19.24
N ALA A 101 -5.83 -12.11 -20.42
CA ALA A 101 -5.89 -13.07 -21.51
C ALA A 101 -5.17 -14.40 -21.16
N SER A 102 -4.02 -14.35 -20.48
CA SER A 102 -3.33 -15.54 -19.95
C SER A 102 -4.21 -16.30 -18.95
N LEU A 103 -4.82 -15.61 -17.98
CA LEU A 103 -5.76 -16.21 -17.03
C LEU A 103 -6.93 -16.89 -17.74
N LEU A 104 -7.64 -16.17 -18.64
CA LEU A 104 -8.77 -16.72 -19.38
C LEU A 104 -8.41 -17.94 -20.26
N LYS A 105 -7.17 -18.02 -20.76
CA LYS A 105 -6.69 -19.14 -21.59
C LYS A 105 -6.19 -20.34 -20.78
N GLN A 106 -5.56 -20.11 -19.63
CA GLN A 106 -4.80 -21.13 -18.89
C GLN A 106 -5.42 -21.48 -17.53
N GLY A 107 -6.41 -20.74 -17.05
CA GLY A 107 -6.90 -20.82 -15.68
C GLY A 107 -5.95 -20.17 -14.67
N ASN A 108 -6.29 -20.26 -13.38
CA ASN A 108 -5.49 -19.69 -12.29
C ASN A 108 -4.30 -20.59 -11.88
N ASN A 109 -3.46 -20.99 -12.84
CA ASN A 109 -2.42 -22.00 -12.61
C ASN A 109 -1.12 -21.45 -12.01
N HIS A 110 -0.89 -20.13 -12.05
CA HIS A 110 0.31 -19.53 -11.44
C HIS A 110 -0.03 -18.97 -10.06
N ARG A 111 0.54 -19.61 -9.04
CA ARG A 111 0.45 -19.18 -7.64
C ARG A 111 1.22 -17.88 -7.43
N PHE A 112 0.74 -17.04 -6.52
CA PHE A 112 1.45 -15.86 -6.02
C PHE A 112 1.65 -15.98 -4.50
N SER A 113 2.55 -15.18 -3.95
CA SER A 113 2.85 -15.25 -2.51
C SER A 113 1.88 -14.38 -1.70
N VAL A 114 1.39 -14.91 -0.59
CA VAL A 114 0.59 -14.18 0.40
C VAL A 114 1.29 -14.20 1.77
N THR A 115 0.83 -13.35 2.67
CA THR A 115 1.22 -13.31 4.09
C THR A 115 0.03 -12.85 4.92
N ARG A 116 0.09 -13.01 6.25
CA ARG A 116 -0.94 -12.53 7.17
C ARG A 116 -0.28 -11.77 8.32
N ARG A 117 -0.71 -10.53 8.56
CA ARG A 117 -0.21 -9.72 9.68
C ARG A 117 -0.55 -10.40 11.02
N PRO A 118 0.28 -10.26 12.07
CA PRO A 118 -0.07 -10.76 13.39
C PRO A 118 -1.40 -10.15 13.86
N ASN A 119 -2.34 -11.00 14.24
CA ASN A 119 -3.70 -10.64 14.66
C ASN A 119 -4.63 -10.06 13.58
N ASP A 120 -4.24 -10.03 12.30
CA ASP A 120 -5.19 -9.77 11.20
C ASP A 120 -5.82 -11.11 10.75
N SER A 121 -7.11 -11.11 10.41
CA SER A 121 -7.79 -12.27 9.85
C SER A 121 -7.56 -12.43 8.35
N ARG A 122 -7.11 -11.38 7.66
CA ARG A 122 -7.02 -11.30 6.20
C ARG A 122 -5.63 -11.65 5.69
N TYR A 123 -5.59 -12.29 4.52
CA TYR A 123 -4.36 -12.52 3.79
C TYR A 123 -4.07 -11.35 2.84
N PHE A 124 -2.81 -10.97 2.69
CA PHE A 124 -2.34 -9.92 1.80
C PHE A 124 -1.28 -10.47 0.85
N VAL A 125 -1.24 -9.99 -0.38
CA VAL A 125 -0.15 -10.31 -1.34
C VAL A 125 1.20 -9.85 -0.76
N SER A 126 2.15 -10.77 -0.59
CA SER A 126 3.50 -10.46 -0.09
C SER A 126 4.49 -10.11 -1.20
N ALA A 127 4.28 -10.62 -2.42
CA ALA A 127 5.04 -10.22 -3.63
C ALA A 127 4.27 -10.60 -4.91
N GLY A 128 4.45 -9.82 -5.99
CA GLY A 128 4.08 -10.18 -7.38
C GLY A 128 2.59 -10.36 -7.74
N GLY A 129 1.70 -10.46 -6.76
CA GLY A 129 0.30 -10.88 -6.96
C GLY A 129 -0.74 -9.79 -7.23
N ASN A 130 -0.47 -8.51 -6.93
CA ASN A 130 -1.52 -7.47 -6.81
C ASN A 130 -2.38 -7.29 -8.08
N THR A 131 -1.79 -7.33 -9.28
CA THR A 131 -2.55 -7.21 -10.54
C THR A 131 -3.33 -8.50 -10.84
N ARG A 132 -2.72 -9.67 -10.64
CA ARG A 132 -3.35 -10.98 -10.84
C ARG A 132 -4.58 -11.15 -9.94
N LEU A 133 -4.45 -10.83 -8.66
CA LEU A 133 -5.55 -10.87 -7.69
C LEU A 133 -6.70 -9.93 -8.09
N ARG A 134 -6.40 -8.71 -8.54
CA ARG A 134 -7.43 -7.77 -9.03
C ARG A 134 -8.21 -8.33 -10.21
N ILE A 135 -7.52 -8.92 -11.20
CA ILE A 135 -8.17 -9.55 -12.36
C ILE A 135 -9.02 -10.76 -11.94
N ILE A 136 -8.52 -11.63 -11.06
CA ILE A 136 -9.30 -12.80 -10.59
C ILE A 136 -10.55 -12.34 -9.81
N LYS A 137 -10.46 -11.30 -8.98
CA LYS A 137 -11.62 -10.69 -8.31
C LYS A 137 -12.61 -10.07 -9.32
N GLU A 138 -12.12 -9.42 -10.37
CA GLU A 138 -12.96 -8.92 -11.46
C GLU A 138 -13.73 -10.07 -12.12
N LEU A 139 -13.01 -11.10 -12.58
CA LEU A 139 -13.58 -12.28 -13.24
C LEU A 139 -14.58 -13.03 -12.36
N TRP A 140 -14.27 -13.23 -11.07
CA TRP A 140 -15.19 -13.83 -10.10
C TRP A 140 -16.49 -13.01 -10.00
N ARG A 141 -16.38 -11.69 -9.81
CA ARG A 141 -17.54 -10.81 -9.65
C ARG A 141 -18.40 -10.74 -10.90
N THR A 142 -17.80 -10.69 -12.09
CA THR A 142 -18.54 -10.57 -13.36
C THR A 142 -19.12 -11.89 -13.87
N THR A 143 -18.46 -13.03 -13.62
CA THR A 143 -18.88 -14.34 -14.18
C THR A 143 -19.56 -15.26 -13.17
N GLN A 144 -19.26 -15.12 -11.88
CA GLN A 144 -19.60 -16.08 -10.82
C GLN A 144 -19.16 -17.53 -11.13
N ASP A 145 -18.19 -17.71 -12.05
CA ASP A 145 -17.63 -19.03 -12.36
C ASP A 145 -16.77 -19.52 -11.18
N LYS A 146 -17.07 -20.76 -10.74
CA LYS A 146 -16.40 -21.42 -9.62
C LYS A 146 -14.88 -21.50 -9.79
N GLN A 147 -14.35 -21.49 -11.02
CA GLN A 147 -12.91 -21.49 -11.25
C GLN A 147 -12.19 -20.24 -10.69
N TRP A 148 -12.90 -19.12 -10.53
CA TRP A 148 -12.35 -17.86 -9.98
C TRP A 148 -12.65 -17.67 -8.49
N ARG A 149 -13.45 -18.56 -7.88
CA ARG A 149 -13.86 -18.46 -6.47
C ARG A 149 -12.71 -18.67 -5.49
N THR A 150 -11.70 -19.46 -5.88
CA THR A 150 -10.57 -19.84 -5.02
C THR A 150 -9.24 -19.60 -5.72
N VAL A 151 -8.22 -19.30 -4.92
CA VAL A 151 -6.85 -19.06 -5.38
C VAL A 151 -5.87 -19.95 -4.66
N ASP A 152 -5.07 -20.69 -5.42
CA ASP A 152 -3.89 -21.38 -4.91
C ASP A 152 -2.76 -20.36 -4.72
N VAL A 153 -2.27 -20.23 -3.50
CA VAL A 153 -1.23 -19.26 -3.14
C VAL A 153 -0.14 -19.92 -2.31
N VAL A 154 1.05 -19.30 -2.32
CA VAL A 154 2.17 -19.72 -1.47
C VAL A 154 2.15 -18.86 -0.22
N TYR A 155 1.97 -19.46 0.94
CA TYR A 155 2.05 -18.73 2.21
C TYR A 155 3.50 -18.34 2.51
N ARG A 156 3.69 -17.13 3.02
CA ARG A 156 4.98 -16.65 3.55
C ARG A 156 4.76 -16.07 4.93
N VAL A 157 5.55 -16.55 5.89
CA VAL A 157 5.44 -16.16 7.29
C VAL A 157 5.74 -14.68 7.42
N TRP A 158 4.85 -13.96 8.12
CA TRP A 158 5.07 -12.55 8.42
C TRP A 158 6.32 -12.36 9.28
N LYS A 159 7.21 -11.48 8.84
CA LYS A 159 8.41 -11.10 9.61
C LYS A 159 8.24 -9.70 10.17
N LYS A 160 8.10 -8.73 9.27
CA LYS A 160 8.05 -7.28 9.52
C LYS A 160 7.35 -6.59 8.36
N GLU A 161 6.86 -5.36 8.56
CA GLU A 161 6.19 -4.59 7.50
C GLU A 161 7.21 -4.12 6.47
N SER A 162 8.37 -3.63 6.92
CA SER A 162 9.50 -3.22 6.07
C SER A 162 9.96 -4.33 5.12
N ASN A 163 9.94 -5.59 5.55
CA ASN A 163 10.24 -6.74 4.70
C ASN A 163 9.24 -6.90 3.53
N ILE A 164 7.95 -6.58 3.74
CA ILE A 164 6.93 -6.66 2.69
C ILE A 164 7.06 -5.46 1.75
N VAL A 165 7.28 -4.25 2.27
CA VAL A 165 7.60 -3.06 1.46
C VAL A 165 8.79 -3.34 0.54
N LEU A 166 9.90 -3.85 1.08
CA LEU A 166 11.11 -4.20 0.31
C LEU A 166 10.85 -5.27 -0.76
N ALA A 167 9.99 -6.27 -0.49
CA ALA A 167 9.63 -7.29 -1.47
C ALA A 167 8.83 -6.71 -2.65
N HIS A 168 7.86 -5.82 -2.38
CA HIS A 168 7.14 -5.11 -3.44
C HIS A 168 8.04 -4.12 -4.20
N MET A 169 8.97 -3.45 -3.51
CA MET A 169 9.97 -2.58 -4.15
C MET A 169 10.86 -3.36 -5.13
N ALA A 170 11.39 -4.53 -4.73
CA ALA A 170 12.25 -5.34 -5.58
C ALA A 170 11.51 -5.88 -6.82
N GLU A 171 10.28 -6.35 -6.66
CA GLU A 171 9.40 -6.76 -7.76
C GLU A 171 9.05 -5.60 -8.71
N ASN A 172 8.82 -4.39 -8.18
CA ASN A 172 8.53 -3.22 -8.99
C ASN A 172 9.78 -2.67 -9.71
N ASP A 173 10.98 -2.78 -9.14
CA ASP A 173 12.21 -2.23 -9.76
C ASP A 173 12.66 -2.98 -11.03
N VAL A 174 12.28 -4.25 -11.17
CA VAL A 174 12.44 -5.03 -12.41
C VAL A 174 11.56 -4.48 -13.56
N ARG A 175 10.53 -3.68 -13.25
CA ARG A 175 9.57 -3.17 -14.22
C ARG A 175 10.00 -1.79 -14.72
N ALA A 176 10.20 -1.69 -16.03
CA ALA A 176 10.65 -0.46 -16.69
C ALA A 176 9.68 0.72 -16.55
N ASP A 177 8.42 0.48 -16.17
CA ASP A 177 7.38 1.50 -16.01
C ASP A 177 7.21 2.02 -14.56
N TYR A 178 7.96 1.47 -13.61
CA TYR A 178 8.05 2.04 -12.26
C TYR A 178 8.75 3.40 -12.39
N THR A 179 8.12 4.47 -11.92
CA THR A 179 8.60 5.86 -12.09
C THR A 179 9.61 6.27 -11.01
N PHE A 180 10.25 7.44 -11.17
CA PHE A 180 11.06 8.03 -10.09
C PHE A 180 10.16 8.37 -8.88
N TRP A 181 8.97 8.91 -9.13
CA TRP A 181 8.02 9.31 -8.10
C TRP A 181 7.53 8.14 -7.24
N GLU A 182 7.10 7.03 -7.85
CA GLU A 182 6.64 5.85 -7.09
C GLU A 182 7.79 5.19 -6.31
N ARG A 183 9.03 5.22 -6.85
CA ARG A 183 10.22 4.83 -6.08
C ARG A 183 10.44 5.73 -4.87
N ALA A 184 10.22 7.04 -5.02
CA ALA A 184 10.40 7.99 -3.93
C ALA A 184 9.35 7.81 -2.83
N LEU A 185 8.08 7.59 -3.20
CA LEU A 185 7.02 7.20 -2.27
C LEU A 185 7.36 5.90 -1.52
N SER A 186 7.82 4.86 -2.23
CA SER A 186 8.24 3.60 -1.59
C SER A 186 9.39 3.79 -0.59
N ILE A 187 10.32 4.70 -0.87
CA ILE A 187 11.44 5.02 0.03
C ILE A 187 10.94 5.69 1.31
N GLU A 188 9.96 6.59 1.25
CA GLU A 188 9.36 7.16 2.47
C GLU A 188 8.51 6.13 3.21
N THR A 189 7.69 5.32 2.54
CA THR A 189 6.97 4.20 3.19
C THR A 189 7.94 3.26 3.90
N LEU A 190 9.05 2.89 3.26
CA LEU A 190 10.11 2.09 3.89
C LEU A 190 10.73 2.80 5.10
N ALA A 191 10.95 4.11 5.02
CA ALA A 191 11.47 4.91 6.13
C ALA A 191 10.49 4.92 7.32
N GLU A 192 9.20 5.13 7.07
CA GLU A 192 8.14 5.10 8.08
C GLU A 192 8.07 3.73 8.78
N GLU A 193 8.09 2.63 8.04
CA GLU A 193 8.05 1.29 8.65
C GLU A 193 9.33 0.97 9.43
N LEU A 194 10.51 1.30 8.91
CA LEU A 194 11.76 1.13 9.66
C LEU A 194 11.80 2.00 10.94
N LYS A 195 11.16 3.18 10.92
CA LYS A 195 10.99 4.04 12.10
C LYS A 195 10.06 3.41 13.13
N ASN A 196 8.90 2.94 12.69
CA ASN A 196 7.91 2.28 13.54
C ASN A 196 8.48 1.00 14.19
N GLU A 197 9.24 0.20 13.43
CA GLU A 197 9.80 -1.07 13.88
C GLU A 197 10.98 -0.95 14.85
N ARG A 198 11.75 0.15 14.81
CA ARG A 198 12.89 0.37 15.72
C ARG A 198 12.64 1.41 16.82
N GLY A 199 11.59 2.22 16.72
CA GLY A 199 11.29 3.29 17.67
C GLY A 199 12.26 4.48 17.65
N GLY A 200 12.86 4.80 16.49
CA GLY A 200 13.87 5.87 16.37
C GLY A 200 14.07 6.34 14.92
N GLU A 201 14.86 7.40 14.71
CA GLU A 201 15.03 8.04 13.39
C GLU A 201 15.76 7.20 12.33
N VAL A 202 15.40 7.39 11.06
CA VAL A 202 15.95 6.64 9.91
C VAL A 202 17.11 7.40 9.29
N SER A 203 18.29 6.80 9.26
CA SER A 203 19.42 7.37 8.51
C SER A 203 19.29 7.10 7.01
N THR A 204 19.93 7.93 6.17
CA THR A 204 20.06 7.61 4.73
C THR A 204 20.82 6.29 4.51
N SER A 205 21.75 5.94 5.40
CA SER A 205 22.51 4.69 5.31
C SER A 205 21.64 3.47 5.59
N ASP A 206 20.65 3.59 6.48
CA ASP A 206 19.73 2.50 6.83
C ASP A 206 18.92 2.09 5.60
N LEU A 207 18.41 3.10 4.86
CA LEU A 207 17.65 2.90 3.62
C LEU A 207 18.50 2.31 2.50
N VAL A 208 19.75 2.77 2.36
CA VAL A 208 20.71 2.23 1.38
C VAL A 208 20.99 0.75 1.64
N GLU A 209 21.24 0.37 2.90
CA GLU A 209 21.51 -1.03 3.24
C GLU A 209 20.25 -1.91 3.15
N ALA A 210 19.09 -1.39 3.57
CA ALA A 210 17.81 -2.08 3.42
C ALA A 210 17.50 -2.41 1.95
N MET A 211 17.62 -1.43 1.04
CA MET A 211 17.41 -1.65 -0.40
C MET A 211 18.47 -2.57 -1.02
N LYS A 212 19.73 -2.46 -0.59
CA LYS A 212 20.81 -3.37 -1.00
C LYS A 212 20.55 -4.82 -0.57
N SER A 213 19.97 -5.04 0.60
CA SER A 213 19.68 -6.39 1.13
C SER A 213 18.70 -7.21 0.27
N VAL A 214 17.86 -6.54 -0.54
CA VAL A 214 16.92 -7.16 -1.48
C VAL A 214 17.31 -6.95 -2.95
N GLY A 215 18.56 -6.59 -3.22
CA GLY A 215 19.12 -6.58 -4.58
C GLY A 215 18.80 -5.33 -5.43
N ILE A 216 18.25 -4.26 -4.84
CA ILE A 216 17.95 -2.99 -5.53
C ILE A 216 18.83 -1.83 -5.01
N PRO A 217 20.17 -1.92 -5.10
CA PRO A 217 21.06 -0.91 -4.52
C PRO A 217 20.82 0.48 -5.14
N ARG A 218 20.85 1.50 -4.27
CA ARG A 218 20.76 2.92 -4.64
C ARG A 218 21.81 3.72 -3.87
N SER A 219 22.29 4.81 -4.46
CA SER A 219 23.26 5.69 -3.80
C SER A 219 22.59 6.54 -2.72
N ALA A 220 23.36 6.97 -1.71
CA ALA A 220 22.85 7.91 -0.69
C ALA A 220 22.31 9.21 -1.33
N LYS A 221 22.90 9.66 -2.45
CA LYS A 221 22.44 10.81 -3.24
C LYS A 221 21.06 10.56 -3.87
N TYR A 222 20.83 9.35 -4.41
CA TYR A 222 19.52 8.96 -4.94
C TYR A 222 18.46 9.01 -3.83
N ILE A 223 18.73 8.36 -2.68
CA ILE A 223 17.81 8.38 -1.53
C ILE A 223 17.51 9.82 -1.10
N GLN A 224 18.52 10.66 -0.89
CA GLN A 224 18.32 12.06 -0.49
C GLN A 224 17.51 12.88 -1.52
N THR A 225 17.66 12.59 -2.82
CA THR A 225 16.90 13.27 -3.88
C THR A 225 15.44 12.80 -3.90
N ALA A 226 15.21 11.50 -3.73
CA ALA A 226 13.88 10.90 -3.62
C ALA A 226 13.11 11.46 -2.41
N ARG A 227 13.75 11.50 -1.23
CA ARG A 227 13.18 12.08 0.00
C ARG A 227 12.92 13.59 -0.11
N PHE A 228 13.77 14.31 -0.84
CA PHE A 228 13.52 15.72 -1.16
C PHE A 228 12.29 15.89 -2.08
N ALA A 229 12.14 15.03 -3.09
CA ALA A 229 11.00 15.07 -4.01
C ALA A 229 9.67 14.88 -3.26
N THR A 230 9.57 13.89 -2.38
CA THR A 230 8.35 13.59 -1.60
C THR A 230 8.01 14.67 -0.57
N THR A 231 9.01 15.30 0.05
CA THR A 231 8.78 16.30 1.10
C THR A 231 8.59 17.73 0.57
N SER A 232 9.20 18.06 -0.56
CA SER A 232 9.33 19.45 -1.05
C SER A 232 8.66 19.70 -2.40
N LEU A 233 8.48 18.65 -3.22
CA LEU A 233 7.96 18.74 -4.59
C LEU A 233 6.72 17.85 -4.84
N GLN A 234 6.06 17.38 -3.78
CA GLN A 234 4.90 16.47 -3.87
C GLN A 234 3.83 16.90 -4.89
N PRO A 235 3.43 18.19 -5.01
CA PRO A 235 2.39 18.60 -5.95
C PRO A 235 2.72 18.31 -7.43
N ILE A 236 4.00 18.40 -7.81
CA ILE A 236 4.49 18.05 -9.16
C ILE A 236 5.08 16.63 -9.23
N GLY A 237 4.91 15.83 -8.18
CA GLY A 237 5.63 14.57 -7.99
C GLY A 237 5.55 13.63 -9.19
N ARG A 238 4.36 13.49 -9.77
CA ARG A 238 4.06 12.55 -10.88
C ARG A 238 4.83 12.83 -12.17
N TRP A 239 5.33 14.05 -12.38
CA TRP A 239 6.09 14.47 -13.55
C TRP A 239 7.59 14.59 -13.28
N LEU A 240 8.05 14.25 -12.07
CA LEU A 240 9.47 14.32 -11.72
C LEU A 240 10.27 13.19 -12.35
N ASP A 241 11.33 13.58 -13.06
CA ASP A 241 12.45 12.72 -13.41
C ASP A 241 13.58 12.82 -12.37
N PHE A 242 14.35 11.75 -12.18
CA PHE A 242 15.44 11.72 -11.22
C PHE A 242 16.56 12.71 -11.58
N ASP A 243 17.04 12.72 -12.81
CA ASP A 243 18.20 13.51 -13.21
C ASP A 243 17.87 15.01 -13.19
N VAL A 244 16.68 15.40 -13.65
CA VAL A 244 16.17 16.78 -13.56
C VAL A 244 16.00 17.20 -12.09
N THR A 245 15.41 16.34 -11.25
CA THR A 245 15.24 16.65 -9.81
C THR A 245 16.58 16.81 -9.11
N GLN A 246 17.54 15.94 -9.41
CA GLN A 246 18.86 15.91 -8.78
C GLN A 246 19.76 17.06 -9.23
N SER A 247 19.73 17.42 -10.52
CA SER A 247 20.67 18.39 -11.11
C SER A 247 20.15 19.82 -11.21
N VAL A 248 18.82 20.01 -11.29
CA VAL A 248 18.19 21.33 -11.47
C VAL A 248 17.33 21.71 -10.27
N LEU A 249 16.30 20.91 -9.96
CA LEU A 249 15.27 21.33 -9.00
C LEU A 249 15.79 21.40 -7.56
N ALA A 250 16.48 20.36 -7.07
CA ALA A 250 17.00 20.34 -5.71
C ALA A 250 18.08 21.41 -5.44
N PRO A 251 19.04 21.68 -6.35
CA PRO A 251 19.96 22.81 -6.21
C PRO A 251 19.26 24.17 -6.22
N ALA A 252 18.31 24.40 -7.13
CA ALA A 252 17.59 25.67 -7.23
C ALA A 252 16.73 25.96 -5.98
N TYR A 253 15.99 24.96 -5.50
CA TYR A 253 15.17 25.04 -4.28
C TYR A 253 16.04 25.40 -3.07
N ARG A 254 17.16 24.69 -2.85
CA ARG A 254 18.10 24.94 -1.74
C ARG A 254 18.79 26.30 -1.82
N ALA A 255 19.03 26.82 -3.04
CA ALA A 255 19.57 28.16 -3.22
C ALA A 255 18.57 29.24 -2.77
N LEU A 256 17.28 29.04 -3.07
CA LEU A 256 16.20 29.93 -2.65
C LEU A 256 15.94 29.86 -1.14
N GLU A 257 15.99 28.67 -0.53
CA GLU A 257 15.94 28.52 0.94
C GLU A 257 17.10 29.22 1.65
N ARG A 258 18.32 29.11 1.09
CA ARG A 258 19.49 29.81 1.62
C ARG A 258 19.29 31.32 1.54
N LEU A 259 18.86 31.85 0.40
CA LEU A 259 18.56 33.27 0.24
C LEU A 259 17.47 33.73 1.21
N ALA A 260 16.44 32.93 1.45
CA ALA A 260 15.39 33.21 2.44
C ALA A 260 15.94 33.33 3.87
N THR A 261 16.96 32.52 4.20
CA THR A 261 17.64 32.56 5.49
C THR A 261 18.49 33.82 5.63
N GLU A 262 19.33 34.14 4.65
CA GLU A 262 20.19 35.34 4.65
C GLU A 262 19.36 36.65 4.69
N LEU A 263 18.20 36.68 4.02
CA LEU A 263 17.29 37.83 4.02
C LEU A 263 16.34 37.89 5.23
N ALA A 264 16.49 36.98 6.20
CA ALA A 264 15.58 36.82 7.36
C ALA A 264 14.08 36.71 6.96
N ALA A 265 13.79 36.18 5.78
CA ALA A 265 12.43 36.08 5.22
C ALA A 265 11.58 34.99 5.90
N GLY A 266 12.20 34.08 6.64
CA GLY A 266 11.56 32.89 7.22
C GLY A 266 10.95 31.98 6.15
N ASP A 267 9.91 31.22 6.50
CA ASP A 267 9.20 30.31 5.57
C ASP A 267 8.36 31.04 4.49
N ARG A 268 8.53 32.36 4.26
CA ARG A 268 7.85 33.05 3.15
C ARG A 268 8.21 32.44 1.79
N VAL A 269 9.50 32.19 1.56
CA VAL A 269 9.99 31.59 0.30
C VAL A 269 9.56 30.13 0.22
N GLY A 270 9.57 29.40 1.34
CA GLY A 270 9.05 28.03 1.40
C GLY A 270 7.58 27.93 1.02
N ARG A 271 6.73 28.88 1.45
CA ARG A 271 5.32 28.97 0.99
C ARG A 271 5.23 29.23 -0.50
N VAL A 272 5.88 30.28 -1.01
CA VAL A 272 5.86 30.61 -2.45
C VAL A 272 6.30 29.43 -3.31
N LEU A 273 7.32 28.67 -2.88
CA LEU A 273 7.78 27.48 -3.59
C LEU A 273 6.74 26.33 -3.59
N ARG A 274 6.00 26.16 -2.49
CA ARG A 274 4.91 25.18 -2.40
C ARG A 274 3.70 25.62 -3.23
N ASP A 275 3.34 26.90 -3.19
CA ASP A 275 2.24 27.47 -3.97
C ASP A 275 2.52 27.33 -5.48
N VAL A 276 3.73 27.70 -5.94
CA VAL A 276 4.17 27.51 -7.33
C VAL A 276 4.20 26.03 -7.73
N ALA A 277 4.56 25.11 -6.82
CA ALA A 277 4.49 23.68 -7.11
C ALA A 277 3.03 23.20 -7.27
N VAL A 278 2.09 23.72 -6.48
CA VAL A 278 0.64 23.42 -6.64
C VAL A 278 0.14 23.94 -7.98
N ASP A 279 0.37 25.22 -8.31
CA ASP A 279 -0.04 25.82 -9.58
C ASP A 279 0.52 25.05 -10.80
N LEU A 280 1.79 24.64 -10.73
CA LEU A 280 2.42 23.82 -11.76
C LEU A 280 1.84 22.40 -11.83
N GLY A 281 1.49 21.80 -10.69
CA GLY A 281 0.85 20.49 -10.62
C GLY A 281 -0.52 20.51 -11.30
N GLU A 282 -1.36 21.48 -10.94
CA GLU A 282 -2.68 21.69 -11.56
C GLU A 282 -2.56 21.94 -13.07
N ALA A 283 -1.60 22.76 -13.51
CA ALA A 283 -1.36 23.04 -14.93
C ALA A 283 -0.86 21.81 -15.73
N LEU A 284 -0.27 20.80 -15.06
CA LEU A 284 0.22 19.57 -15.68
C LEU A 284 -0.81 18.42 -15.68
N GLU A 285 -1.96 18.58 -15.02
CA GLU A 285 -3.10 17.63 -15.09
C GLU A 285 -4.06 17.89 -16.27
N VAL A 286 -3.87 19.00 -17.00
CA VAL A 286 -4.70 19.47 -18.14
C VAL A 286 -4.28 18.87 -19.49
#